data_AF-A0A4Q9V4G1-F1
#
_entry.id   AF-A0A4Q9V4G1-F1
#
_cell.length_a   1.000
_cell.length_b   1.000
_cell.length_c   1.000
_cell.angle_alpha   90.00
_cell.angle_beta   90.00
_cell.angle_gamma   90.00
#
_symmetry.space_group_name_H-M   'P 1'
#
loop_
_entity.id
_entity.type
_entity.pdbx_description
1 polymer ?
#
loop_
_entity_poly.entity_id
_entity_poly.type
_entity_poly.pdbx_seq_one_letter_code
_entity_poly.pdbx_strand_id
1 'polypeptide(L)'
;MTNRDGNVAFKVTYTDSEWSGVCSPELAALNFKRQTYCREQSQNKYNCQHSKYSDPAKFELNGFPCFDSVAQLGLLFYAGHYHSAEKSNLPKTANYIKKNKIAVFTSIKPFAEEQERFIFAIGRINEIEILDDSNGSYPVYLCDQDSAIIFKNNRPLFWKYYTNENNPTEANWRSLLFRYLEDDLVEEILNDIAHTHRYPGKYRKKARGLLAHLKEMNES
;
A
#
# COMPACT_ATOMS: atom_id res chain seq x y z
N MET A 1 9.14 -13.58 20.22
CA MET A 1 8.12 -13.62 19.15
C MET A 1 7.60 -12.20 19.04
N THR A 2 7.90 -11.49 17.95
CA THR A 2 7.31 -10.17 17.68
C THR A 2 5.81 -10.34 17.51
N ASN A 3 5.03 -9.56 18.27
CA ASN A 3 3.60 -9.71 18.34
C ASN A 3 2.98 -9.06 17.10
N ARG A 4 2.68 -9.85 16.07
CA ARG A 4 2.11 -9.28 14.84
C ARG A 4 0.65 -8.91 15.08
N ASP A 5 0.43 -7.69 15.56
CA ASP A 5 -0.88 -7.13 15.93
C ASP A 5 -1.85 -7.11 14.75
N GLY A 6 -1.29 -7.06 13.54
CA GLY A 6 -2.00 -7.25 12.28
C GLY A 6 -2.22 -5.99 11.49
N ASN A 7 -1.60 -4.88 11.92
CA ASN A 7 -1.39 -3.72 11.07
C ASN A 7 -0.33 -4.00 10.02
N VAL A 8 -0.34 -3.21 8.95
CA VAL A 8 0.51 -3.45 7.79
C VAL A 8 0.89 -2.16 7.09
N ALA A 9 2.13 -2.08 6.62
CA ALA A 9 2.55 -1.12 5.60
C ALA A 9 2.67 -1.80 4.25
N PHE A 10 1.99 -1.26 3.24
CA PHE A 10 2.01 -1.74 1.86
C PHE A 10 3.03 -0.97 1.03
N LYS A 11 3.82 -1.70 0.24
CA LYS A 11 4.75 -1.16 -0.76
C LYS A 11 4.04 -1.06 -2.10
N VAL A 12 3.66 0.15 -2.46
CA VAL A 12 2.96 0.42 -3.72
C VAL A 12 3.93 1.08 -4.69
N THR A 13 3.98 0.57 -5.92
CA THR A 13 4.77 1.20 -6.98
C THR A 13 4.23 2.61 -7.25
N TYR A 14 5.10 3.56 -7.53
CA TYR A 14 4.65 4.91 -7.85
C TYR A 14 3.86 4.95 -9.16
N THR A 15 2.73 5.64 -9.10
CA THR A 15 1.89 5.97 -10.26
C THR A 15 1.66 7.47 -10.26
N ASP A 16 1.73 8.10 -11.42
CA ASP A 16 1.47 9.53 -11.62
C ASP A 16 -0.02 9.86 -11.79
N SER A 17 -0.86 8.83 -11.80
CA SER A 17 -2.33 8.88 -11.71
C SER A 17 -2.85 9.02 -10.27
N GLU A 18 -1.97 9.29 -9.30
CA GLU A 18 -2.30 9.30 -7.87
C GLU A 18 -2.93 7.98 -7.41
N TRP A 19 -2.43 6.84 -7.93
CA TRP A 19 -2.89 5.47 -7.64
C TRP A 19 -4.40 5.26 -7.88
N SER A 20 -4.95 6.01 -8.82
CA SER A 20 -6.34 5.93 -9.26
C SER A 20 -6.44 5.85 -10.80
N GLY A 21 -5.47 5.19 -11.42
CA GLY A 21 -5.33 5.04 -12.87
C GLY A 21 -4.01 4.38 -13.24
N VAL A 22 -3.80 4.13 -14.54
CA VAL A 22 -2.53 3.61 -15.05
C VAL A 22 -1.44 4.68 -15.09
N CYS A 23 -0.18 4.25 -15.13
CA CYS A 23 0.96 5.15 -15.32
C CYS A 23 0.91 5.83 -16.69
N SER A 24 1.45 7.04 -16.80
CA SER A 24 1.82 7.60 -18.12
C SER A 24 2.78 6.66 -18.87
N PRO A 25 2.87 6.75 -20.21
CA PRO A 25 3.77 5.92 -21.00
C PRO A 25 5.23 5.98 -20.56
N GLU A 26 5.72 7.18 -20.21
CA GLU A 26 7.09 7.39 -19.75
C GLU A 26 7.36 6.71 -18.40
N LEU A 27 6.44 6.89 -17.43
CA LEU A 27 6.55 6.25 -16.12
C LEU A 27 6.40 4.73 -16.22
N ALA A 28 5.50 4.23 -17.07
CA ALA A 28 5.30 2.80 -17.30
C ALA A 28 6.57 2.15 -17.86
N ALA A 29 7.19 2.76 -18.88
CA ALA A 29 8.44 2.28 -19.46
C ALA A 29 9.57 2.21 -18.40
N LEU A 30 9.62 3.17 -17.48
CA LEU A 30 10.55 3.15 -16.37
C LEU A 30 10.25 2.02 -15.37
N ASN A 31 8.98 1.88 -14.96
CA ASN A 31 8.55 0.85 -14.03
C ASN A 31 8.77 -0.56 -14.58
N PHE A 32 8.51 -0.80 -15.87
CA PHE A 32 8.80 -2.08 -16.55
C PHE A 32 10.28 -2.47 -16.48
N LYS A 33 11.20 -1.49 -16.46
CA LYS A 33 12.63 -1.73 -16.31
C LYS A 33 13.04 -1.97 -14.86
N ARG A 34 12.46 -1.25 -13.91
CA ARG A 34 12.96 -1.18 -12.51
C ARG A 34 12.22 -2.06 -11.52
N GLN A 35 10.95 -2.36 -11.74
CA GLN A 35 10.10 -3.08 -10.79
C GLN A 35 9.81 -4.48 -11.31
N THR A 36 10.09 -5.50 -10.50
CA THR A 36 9.89 -6.91 -10.88
C THR A 36 8.45 -7.17 -11.34
N TYR A 37 7.45 -6.76 -10.55
CA TYR A 37 6.04 -6.97 -10.88
C TYR A 37 5.59 -6.24 -12.15
N CYS A 38 6.09 -5.01 -12.37
CA CYS A 38 5.78 -4.27 -13.59
C CYS A 38 6.47 -4.90 -14.81
N ARG A 39 7.69 -5.43 -14.66
CA ARG A 39 8.41 -6.13 -15.72
C ARG A 39 7.63 -7.37 -16.19
N GLU A 40 7.16 -8.19 -15.25
CA GLU A 40 6.32 -9.34 -15.58
C GLU A 40 5.03 -8.90 -16.29
N GLN A 41 4.35 -7.89 -15.74
CA GLN A 41 3.13 -7.36 -16.33
C GLN A 41 3.34 -6.78 -17.73
N SER A 42 4.52 -6.26 -18.06
CA SER A 42 4.81 -5.71 -19.39
C SER A 42 4.66 -6.73 -20.52
N GLN A 43 4.81 -8.02 -20.21
CA GLN A 43 4.67 -9.12 -21.17
C GLN A 43 3.21 -9.51 -21.43
N ASN A 44 2.26 -9.03 -20.61
CA ASN A 44 0.85 -9.35 -20.76
C ASN A 44 0.24 -8.62 -21.95
N LYS A 45 -0.61 -9.32 -22.70
CA LYS A 45 -1.39 -8.74 -23.82
C LYS A 45 -2.19 -7.50 -23.39
N TYR A 46 -2.77 -7.53 -22.19
CA TYR A 46 -3.55 -6.43 -21.60
C TYR A 46 -2.82 -5.79 -20.42
N ASN A 47 -1.60 -5.29 -20.66
CA ASN A 47 -0.82 -4.57 -19.64
C ASN A 47 -1.37 -3.15 -19.38
N CYS A 48 -0.77 -2.40 -18.45
CA CYS A 48 -1.26 -1.07 -18.06
C CYS A 48 -1.18 0.00 -19.16
N GLN A 49 -0.54 -0.27 -20.29
CA GLN A 49 -0.47 0.65 -21.43
C GLN A 49 -1.41 0.23 -22.58
N HIS A 50 -2.22 -0.81 -22.38
CA HIS A 50 -3.24 -1.19 -23.35
C HIS A 50 -4.33 -0.11 -23.45
N SER A 51 -4.83 0.17 -24.66
CA SER A 51 -5.85 1.20 -24.94
C SER A 51 -7.17 1.02 -24.18
N LYS A 52 -7.42 -0.18 -23.67
CA LYS A 52 -8.55 -0.46 -22.76
C LYS A 52 -8.51 0.42 -21.50
N TYR A 53 -7.32 0.82 -21.06
CA TYR A 53 -7.09 1.55 -19.81
C TYR A 53 -6.72 3.03 -20.02
N SER A 54 -6.76 3.52 -21.25
CA SER A 54 -6.30 4.87 -21.58
C SER A 54 -7.32 5.97 -21.23
N ASP A 55 -8.55 5.61 -20.87
CA ASP A 55 -9.61 6.55 -20.49
C ASP A 55 -9.77 6.55 -18.96
N PRO A 56 -9.24 7.57 -18.25
CA PRO A 56 -9.34 7.66 -16.80
C PRO A 56 -10.78 7.72 -16.30
N ALA A 57 -11.73 8.23 -17.10
CA ALA A 57 -13.13 8.34 -16.70
C ALA A 57 -13.84 6.98 -16.64
N LYS A 58 -13.26 5.94 -17.26
CA LYS A 58 -13.77 4.56 -17.26
C LYS A 58 -12.94 3.64 -16.36
N PHE A 59 -12.01 4.21 -15.59
CA PHE A 59 -11.13 3.43 -14.75
C PHE A 59 -11.81 3.08 -13.44
N GLU A 60 -12.15 1.79 -13.28
CA GLU A 60 -12.94 1.28 -12.16
C GLU A 60 -12.23 0.12 -11.47
N LEU A 61 -12.73 -0.27 -10.29
CA LEU A 61 -12.22 -1.44 -9.55
C LEU A 61 -12.52 -2.78 -10.26
N ASN A 62 -13.34 -2.77 -11.32
CA ASN A 62 -13.59 -3.94 -12.14
C ASN A 62 -12.68 -3.94 -13.38
N GLY A 63 -11.73 -4.88 -13.39
CA GLY A 63 -10.94 -5.19 -14.59
C GLY A 63 -9.71 -4.30 -14.83
N PHE A 64 -9.09 -3.75 -13.78
CA PHE A 64 -7.84 -2.99 -13.83
C PHE A 64 -6.60 -3.87 -14.20
N PRO A 65 -5.51 -3.27 -14.73
CA PRO A 65 -4.34 -4.02 -15.20
C PRO A 65 -3.30 -4.35 -14.12
N CYS A 66 -3.32 -3.67 -12.98
CA CYS A 66 -2.46 -3.96 -11.83
C CYS A 66 -3.01 -3.35 -10.53
N PHE A 67 -2.72 -3.98 -9.39
CA PHE A 67 -3.18 -3.49 -8.09
C PHE A 67 -2.65 -2.09 -7.73
N ASP A 68 -1.43 -1.75 -8.16
CA ASP A 68 -0.85 -0.42 -7.93
C ASP A 68 -1.69 0.71 -8.57
N SER A 69 -2.37 0.43 -9.69
CA SER A 69 -3.18 1.42 -10.41
C SER A 69 -4.50 1.77 -9.72
N VAL A 70 -4.97 0.91 -8.80
CA VAL A 70 -6.21 1.10 -8.03
C VAL A 70 -5.96 1.27 -6.54
N ALA A 71 -4.70 1.35 -6.10
CA ALA A 71 -4.37 1.32 -4.68
C ALA A 71 -4.99 2.49 -3.89
N GLN A 72 -5.13 3.69 -4.46
CA GLN A 72 -5.89 4.78 -3.83
C GLN A 72 -7.36 4.77 -4.23
N LEU A 73 -7.70 4.31 -5.44
CA LEU A 73 -9.10 4.24 -5.90
C LEU A 73 -9.95 3.33 -5.00
N GLY A 74 -9.41 2.18 -4.61
CA GLY A 74 -10.09 1.21 -3.75
C GLY A 74 -9.60 1.22 -2.30
N LEU A 75 -8.49 1.91 -1.98
CA LEU A 75 -7.69 1.60 -0.79
C LEU A 75 -7.47 0.10 -0.67
N LEU A 76 -7.04 -0.48 -1.79
CA LEU A 76 -7.03 -1.90 -2.04
C LEU A 76 -5.58 -2.36 -2.24
N PHE A 77 -5.22 -3.48 -1.62
CA PHE A 77 -3.90 -4.06 -1.77
C PHE A 77 -3.91 -5.58 -1.95
N TYR A 78 -2.90 -6.06 -2.66
CA TYR A 78 -2.63 -7.47 -2.89
C TYR A 78 -1.16 -7.80 -2.61
N ALA A 79 -0.91 -8.89 -1.87
CA ALA A 79 0.42 -9.33 -1.45
C ALA A 79 1.32 -9.85 -2.59
N GLY A 80 0.79 -9.97 -3.81
CA GLY A 80 1.52 -10.38 -5.01
C GLY A 80 1.70 -11.89 -5.15
N HIS A 81 2.17 -12.31 -6.32
CA HIS A 81 2.61 -13.68 -6.58
C HIS A 81 4.13 -13.82 -6.35
N TYR A 82 4.60 -15.06 -6.17
CA TYR A 82 6.03 -15.37 -6.21
C TYR A 82 6.55 -15.41 -7.65
N HIS A 83 7.77 -14.91 -7.85
CA HIS A 83 8.47 -14.95 -9.15
C HIS A 83 9.76 -15.80 -9.09
N SER A 84 9.97 -16.57 -8.02
CA SER A 84 11.08 -17.51 -7.92
C SER A 84 10.74 -18.82 -8.63
N ALA A 85 11.75 -19.49 -9.22
CA ALA A 85 11.56 -20.72 -10.00
C ALA A 85 10.76 -21.79 -9.25
N GLU A 86 11.00 -21.98 -7.95
CA GLU A 86 10.37 -23.01 -7.13
C GLU A 86 8.89 -22.75 -6.77
N LYS A 87 8.48 -21.49 -6.74
CA LYS A 87 7.13 -21.08 -6.30
C LYS A 87 6.42 -20.21 -7.35
N SER A 88 6.90 -20.27 -8.59
CA SER A 88 6.49 -19.34 -9.64
C SER A 88 4.97 -19.30 -9.75
N ASN A 89 4.41 -18.09 -9.75
CA ASN A 89 2.99 -17.81 -9.82
C ASN A 89 2.12 -18.33 -8.66
N LEU A 90 2.70 -18.83 -7.57
CA LEU A 90 1.91 -19.10 -6.37
C LEU A 90 1.61 -17.80 -5.62
N PRO A 91 0.38 -17.62 -5.10
CA PRO A 91 0.02 -16.41 -4.38
C PRO A 91 0.80 -16.28 -3.08
N LYS A 92 1.24 -15.07 -2.75
CA LYS A 92 1.82 -14.78 -1.44
C LYS A 92 0.70 -14.59 -0.44
N THR A 93 0.88 -15.13 0.75
CA THR A 93 -0.04 -14.94 1.86
C THR A 93 0.51 -13.94 2.87
N ALA A 94 -0.36 -13.07 3.37
CA ALA A 94 -0.06 -12.14 4.45
C ALA A 94 -0.90 -12.49 5.68
N ASN A 95 -0.56 -13.63 6.29
CA ASN A 95 -1.37 -14.33 7.29
C ASN A 95 -1.69 -13.54 8.57
N TYR A 96 -0.93 -12.49 8.88
CA TYR A 96 -1.14 -11.73 10.11
C TYR A 96 -1.95 -10.46 9.90
N ILE A 97 -2.27 -10.08 8.66
CA ILE A 97 -3.13 -8.92 8.41
C ILE A 97 -4.55 -9.26 8.86
N LYS A 98 -5.16 -8.37 9.66
CA LYS A 98 -6.49 -8.60 10.26
C LYS A 98 -7.47 -7.48 9.90
N LYS A 99 -8.76 -7.83 9.82
CA LYS A 99 -9.84 -6.82 9.83
C LYS A 99 -9.76 -5.97 11.10
N ASN A 100 -10.24 -4.74 11.02
CA ASN A 100 -10.18 -3.71 12.05
C ASN A 100 -8.77 -3.28 12.49
N LYS A 101 -7.70 -3.76 11.84
CA LYS A 101 -6.35 -3.19 12.00
C LYS A 101 -6.07 -2.15 10.91
N ILE A 102 -4.94 -1.46 11.02
CA ILE A 102 -4.60 -0.31 10.19
C ILE A 102 -3.68 -0.72 9.04
N ALA A 103 -3.99 -0.25 7.84
CA ALA A 103 -3.14 -0.31 6.67
C ALA A 103 -2.52 1.07 6.38
N VAL A 104 -1.21 1.07 6.12
CA VAL A 104 -0.41 2.24 5.74
C VAL A 104 0.08 2.04 4.31
N PHE A 105 -0.39 2.86 3.38
CA PHE A 105 0.00 2.77 1.97
C PHE A 105 1.20 3.67 1.70
N THR A 106 2.29 3.07 1.21
CA THR A 106 3.55 3.76 0.98
C THR A 106 3.97 3.73 -0.47
N SER A 107 4.67 4.76 -0.90
CA SER A 107 5.29 4.79 -2.23
C SER A 107 6.54 5.66 -2.23
N ILE A 108 7.27 5.65 -3.33
CA ILE A 108 8.51 6.39 -3.51
C ILE A 108 8.57 6.93 -4.93
N LYS A 109 8.88 8.21 -5.10
CA LYS A 109 8.95 8.81 -6.43
C LYS A 109 10.04 8.13 -7.28
N PRO A 110 9.90 8.14 -8.62
CA PRO A 110 10.95 7.68 -9.49
C PRO A 110 12.27 8.40 -9.18
N PHE A 111 13.36 7.63 -9.11
CA PHE A 111 14.73 8.13 -8.84
C PHE A 111 14.97 8.74 -7.46
N ALA A 112 13.95 8.81 -6.58
CA ALA A 112 14.15 9.17 -5.19
C ALA A 112 14.89 8.05 -4.44
N GLU A 113 15.55 8.43 -3.36
CA GLU A 113 16.23 7.51 -2.46
C GLU A 113 15.22 6.83 -1.53
N GLU A 114 15.51 5.60 -1.09
CA GLU A 114 14.56 4.79 -0.31
C GLU A 114 14.10 5.49 0.98
N GLN A 115 14.97 6.32 1.59
CA GLN A 115 14.68 7.20 2.73
C GLN A 115 13.52 8.16 2.48
N GLU A 116 13.26 8.52 1.23
CA GLU A 116 12.20 9.44 0.80
C GLU A 116 10.84 8.74 0.61
N ARG A 117 10.75 7.43 0.88
CA ARG A 117 9.47 6.71 0.86
C ARG A 117 8.45 7.41 1.76
N PHE A 118 7.33 7.78 1.15
CA PHE A 118 6.27 8.53 1.79
C PHE A 118 5.01 7.69 1.96
N ILE A 119 4.19 8.09 2.93
CA ILE A 119 2.85 7.54 3.17
C ILE A 119 1.84 8.40 2.37
N PHE A 120 1.05 7.76 1.51
CA PHE A 120 0.02 8.47 0.73
C PHE A 120 -1.40 8.18 1.19
N ALA A 121 -1.63 7.06 1.88
CA ALA A 121 -2.91 6.80 2.54
C ALA A 121 -2.73 5.99 3.83
N ILE A 122 -3.66 6.17 4.76
CA ILE A 122 -3.80 5.35 5.97
C ILE A 122 -5.28 5.05 6.16
N GLY A 123 -5.65 3.78 6.35
CA GLY A 123 -7.05 3.37 6.48
C GLY A 123 -7.22 2.17 7.39
N ARG A 124 -8.42 2.01 7.94
CA ARG A 124 -8.82 0.81 8.67
C ARG A 124 -9.21 -0.27 7.68
N ILE A 125 -8.65 -1.46 7.82
CA ILE A 125 -9.01 -2.64 7.02
C ILE A 125 -10.41 -3.07 7.43
N ASN A 126 -11.42 -2.79 6.60
CA ASN A 126 -12.80 -3.18 6.86
C ASN A 126 -13.11 -4.55 6.24
N GLU A 127 -12.46 -4.87 5.13
CA GLU A 127 -12.75 -6.06 4.34
C GLU A 127 -11.48 -6.79 3.90
N ILE A 128 -11.62 -8.12 3.85
CA ILE A 128 -10.63 -9.04 3.30
C ILE A 128 -11.44 -9.96 2.40
N GLU A 129 -11.28 -9.78 1.10
CA GLU A 129 -11.94 -10.61 0.08
C GLU A 129 -10.97 -11.68 -0.41
N ILE A 130 -11.49 -12.86 -0.74
CA ILE A 130 -10.71 -13.92 -1.36
C ILE A 130 -11.02 -13.90 -2.85
N LEU A 131 -9.99 -13.68 -3.66
CA LEU A 131 -10.06 -13.78 -5.12
C LEU A 131 -9.37 -15.06 -5.58
N ASP A 132 -9.75 -15.55 -6.75
CA ASP A 132 -9.17 -16.74 -7.36
C ASP A 132 -8.49 -16.40 -8.69
N ASP A 133 -7.38 -17.07 -8.97
CA ASP A 133 -6.83 -17.19 -10.31
C ASP A 133 -6.47 -18.64 -10.66
N SER A 134 -5.82 -18.85 -11.80
CA SER A 134 -5.41 -20.18 -12.25
C SER A 134 -4.41 -20.89 -11.32
N ASN A 135 -3.77 -20.17 -10.41
CA ASN A 135 -2.73 -20.64 -9.51
C ASN A 135 -3.19 -20.74 -8.04
N GLY A 136 -4.39 -20.25 -7.73
CA GLY A 136 -5.06 -20.46 -6.46
C GLY A 136 -5.79 -19.23 -5.92
N SER A 137 -6.28 -19.38 -4.70
CA SER A 137 -6.98 -18.32 -3.98
C SER A 137 -6.02 -17.40 -3.24
N TYR A 138 -6.33 -16.11 -3.20
CA TYR A 138 -5.53 -15.12 -2.47
C TYR A 138 -6.35 -13.99 -1.88
N PRO A 139 -5.94 -13.46 -0.72
CA PRO A 139 -6.63 -12.33 -0.11
C PRO A 139 -6.27 -11.00 -0.78
N VAL A 140 -7.27 -10.14 -0.92
CA VAL A 140 -7.12 -8.71 -1.14
C VAL A 140 -7.67 -7.95 0.06
N TYR A 141 -7.02 -6.86 0.41
CA TYR A 141 -7.29 -6.08 1.62
C TYR A 141 -7.86 -4.74 1.23
N LEU A 142 -9.06 -4.43 1.69
CA LEU A 142 -9.74 -3.16 1.43
C LEU A 142 -9.84 -2.36 2.72
N CYS A 143 -9.70 -1.04 2.58
CA CYS A 143 -9.90 -0.13 3.69
C CYS A 143 -11.18 0.69 3.54
N ASP A 144 -11.73 1.05 4.69
CA ASP A 144 -12.81 2.01 4.81
C ASP A 144 -12.35 3.40 4.35
N GLN A 145 -12.86 3.85 3.20
CA GLN A 145 -12.48 5.11 2.57
C GLN A 145 -13.00 6.35 3.33
N ASP A 146 -14.12 6.21 4.04
CA ASP A 146 -14.74 7.33 4.76
C ASP A 146 -13.87 7.76 5.93
N SER A 147 -13.33 6.79 6.66
CA SER A 147 -12.41 7.02 7.78
C SER A 147 -10.94 7.21 7.37
N ALA A 148 -10.55 6.81 6.16
CA ALA A 148 -9.17 6.86 5.70
C ALA A 148 -8.61 8.27 5.46
N ILE A 149 -7.33 8.46 5.79
CA ILE A 149 -6.55 9.65 5.45
C ILE A 149 -5.94 9.45 4.06
N ILE A 150 -6.28 10.30 3.09
CA ILE A 150 -5.65 10.31 1.77
C ILE A 150 -4.88 11.63 1.60
N PHE A 151 -3.56 11.54 1.50
CA PHE A 151 -2.65 12.68 1.51
C PHE A 151 -2.41 13.22 0.09
N LYS A 152 -2.98 14.41 -0.19
CA LYS A 152 -2.71 15.18 -1.42
C LYS A 152 -1.45 16.05 -1.30
N ASN A 153 -1.07 16.38 -0.07
CA ASN A 153 0.14 17.11 0.28
C ASN A 153 0.58 16.71 1.70
N ASN A 154 1.72 17.25 2.15
CA ASN A 154 2.23 17.05 3.50
C ASN A 154 2.39 15.57 3.87
N ARG A 155 2.79 14.72 2.92
CA ARG A 155 2.94 13.27 3.12
C ARG A 155 4.00 12.98 4.20
N PRO A 156 3.72 12.15 5.22
CA PRO A 156 4.73 11.70 6.16
C PRO A 156 5.75 10.80 5.47
N LEU A 157 6.99 10.78 5.94
CA LEU A 157 7.99 9.81 5.50
C LEU A 157 7.87 8.54 6.32
N PHE A 158 7.84 7.38 5.67
CA PHE A 158 7.68 6.09 6.34
C PHE A 158 8.85 5.79 7.28
N TRP A 159 10.07 6.01 6.81
CA TRP A 159 11.31 5.76 7.55
C TRP A 159 11.56 6.75 8.71
N LYS A 160 10.69 7.75 8.90
CA LYS A 160 10.69 8.56 10.13
C LYS A 160 10.28 7.72 11.35
N TYR A 161 9.40 6.73 11.15
CA TYR A 161 8.79 5.95 12.24
C TYR A 161 9.28 4.51 12.25
N TYR A 162 9.56 3.94 11.07
CA TYR A 162 9.94 2.54 10.96
C TYR A 162 11.45 2.36 10.88
N THR A 163 11.97 1.41 11.68
CA THR A 163 13.36 0.94 11.61
C THR A 163 13.40 -0.56 11.29
N ASN A 164 14.39 -0.99 10.52
CA ASN A 164 14.57 -2.41 10.22
C ASN A 164 15.13 -3.14 11.45
N GLU A 165 14.46 -4.19 11.92
CA GLU A 165 14.89 -5.00 13.08
C GLU A 165 16.36 -5.45 12.97
N ASN A 166 16.75 -5.95 11.79
CA ASN A 166 18.08 -6.50 11.55
C ASN A 166 19.10 -5.47 11.05
N ASN A 167 18.67 -4.26 10.68
CA ASN A 167 19.58 -3.19 10.23
C ASN A 167 19.00 -1.79 10.52
N PRO A 168 18.98 -1.36 11.79
CA PRO A 168 18.23 -0.17 12.20
C PRO A 168 18.77 1.15 11.63
N THR A 169 19.99 1.17 11.09
CA THR A 169 20.64 2.37 10.54
C THR A 169 20.36 2.57 9.04
N GLU A 170 19.76 1.59 8.35
CA GLU A 170 19.55 1.63 6.91
C GLU A 170 18.04 1.64 6.57
N ALA A 171 17.61 2.68 5.87
CA ALA A 171 16.30 2.72 5.23
C ALA A 171 16.31 1.84 3.97
N ASN A 172 15.88 0.59 4.11
CA ASN A 172 15.88 -0.37 3.01
C ASN A 172 14.65 -1.29 3.05
N TRP A 173 13.73 -1.12 2.09
CA TRP A 173 12.54 -1.96 2.03
C TRP A 173 12.80 -3.35 1.43
N ARG A 174 13.76 -3.47 0.52
CA ARG A 174 14.03 -4.68 -0.29
C ARG A 174 12.82 -5.10 -1.13
N SER A 175 12.72 -6.38 -1.49
CA SER A 175 11.75 -6.93 -2.45
C SER A 175 10.38 -7.30 -1.86
N LEU A 176 10.19 -7.17 -0.54
CA LEU A 176 8.89 -7.44 0.08
C LEU A 176 7.84 -6.43 -0.35
N LEU A 177 6.61 -6.89 -0.52
CA LEU A 177 5.48 -6.05 -0.89
C LEU A 177 4.76 -5.44 0.32
N PHE A 178 5.04 -5.91 1.53
CA PHE A 178 4.46 -5.37 2.74
C PHE A 178 5.34 -5.63 3.97
N ARG A 179 5.05 -4.93 5.06
CA ARG A 179 5.67 -5.11 6.39
C ARG A 179 4.59 -5.09 7.45
N TYR A 180 4.68 -5.97 8.44
CA TYR A 180 3.81 -5.88 9.61
C TYR A 180 4.24 -4.70 10.48
N LEU A 181 3.27 -4.04 11.09
CA LEU A 181 3.49 -2.97 12.05
C LEU A 181 2.88 -3.35 13.39
N GLU A 182 3.61 -3.09 14.46
CA GLU A 182 3.10 -3.16 15.83
C GLU A 182 2.18 -1.96 16.09
N ASP A 183 1.25 -2.11 17.04
CA ASP A 183 0.28 -1.06 17.39
C ASP A 183 0.97 0.25 17.78
N ASP A 184 2.04 0.21 18.60
CA ASP A 184 2.79 1.39 19.05
C ASP A 184 3.30 2.27 17.90
N LEU A 185 3.79 1.64 16.82
CA LEU A 185 4.31 2.38 15.66
C LEU A 185 3.19 3.03 14.86
N VAL A 186 2.04 2.37 14.76
CA VAL A 186 0.85 2.95 14.13
C VAL A 186 0.33 4.11 14.98
N GLU A 187 0.31 3.97 16.31
CA GLU A 187 -0.03 5.04 17.23
C GLU A 187 0.90 6.24 17.07
N GLU A 188 2.21 6.02 16.95
CA GLU A 188 3.19 7.09 16.75
C GLU A 188 2.91 7.88 15.46
N ILE A 189 2.68 7.18 14.34
CA ILE A 189 2.33 7.79 13.05
C ILE A 189 1.07 8.64 13.19
N LEU A 190 0.00 8.06 13.75
CA LEU A 190 -1.28 8.75 13.86
C LEU A 190 -1.24 9.90 14.87
N ASN A 191 -0.48 9.79 15.96
CA ASN A 191 -0.29 10.88 16.93
C ASN A 191 0.46 12.06 16.32
N ASP A 192 1.54 11.81 15.56
CA ASP A 192 2.25 12.87 14.82
C ASP A 192 1.30 13.61 13.87
N ILE A 193 0.46 12.85 13.14
CA ILE A 193 -0.53 13.44 12.24
C ILE A 193 -1.57 14.24 13.03
N ALA A 194 -2.14 13.70 14.10
CA ALA A 194 -3.25 14.30 14.85
C ALA A 194 -2.88 15.62 15.56
N HIS A 195 -1.63 15.78 15.95
CA HIS A 195 -1.20 16.86 16.86
C HIS A 195 -0.25 17.87 16.21
N THR A 196 0.40 17.56 15.09
CA THR A 196 1.33 18.49 14.44
C THR A 196 0.60 19.46 13.49
N HIS A 197 0.93 20.75 13.56
CA HIS A 197 0.33 21.80 12.71
C HIS A 197 0.70 21.69 11.22
N ARG A 198 1.66 20.83 10.86
CA ARG A 198 2.02 20.48 9.47
C ARG A 198 0.82 19.92 8.68
N TYR A 199 -0.12 19.26 9.36
CA TYR A 199 -1.22 18.57 8.68
C TYR A 199 -2.52 19.40 8.71
N PRO A 200 -3.23 19.53 7.58
CA PRO A 200 -4.57 20.10 7.51
C PRO A 200 -5.53 19.53 8.56
N GLY A 201 -6.43 20.36 9.09
CA GLY A 201 -7.39 19.95 10.13
C GLY A 201 -8.21 18.70 9.80
N LYS A 202 -8.53 18.50 8.51
CA LYS A 202 -9.20 17.27 8.03
C LYS A 202 -8.38 16.00 8.27
N TYR A 203 -7.07 16.04 8.03
CA TYR A 203 -6.18 14.88 8.27
C TYR A 203 -6.03 14.62 9.77
N ARG A 204 -5.90 15.69 10.56
CA ARG A 204 -5.83 15.59 12.03
C ARG A 204 -7.09 14.97 12.62
N LYS A 205 -8.28 15.36 12.15
CA LYS A 205 -9.56 14.80 12.59
C LYS A 205 -9.65 13.31 12.28
N LYS A 206 -9.32 12.89 11.04
CA LYS A 206 -9.34 11.48 10.65
C LYS A 206 -8.31 10.66 11.44
N ALA A 207 -7.11 11.19 11.68
CA ALA A 207 -6.09 10.53 12.51
C ALA A 207 -6.57 10.27 13.94
N ARG A 208 -7.27 11.23 14.57
CA ARG A 208 -7.88 11.01 15.89
C ARG A 208 -8.95 9.93 15.89
N GLY A 209 -9.74 9.85 14.82
CA GLY A 209 -10.72 8.77 14.65
C GLY A 209 -10.07 7.40 14.58
N LEU A 210 -8.98 7.28 13.80
CA LEU A 210 -8.21 6.03 13.72
C LEU A 210 -7.51 5.68 15.04
N LEU A 211 -7.00 6.67 15.79
CA LEU A 211 -6.44 6.45 17.14
C LEU A 211 -7.49 5.95 18.12
N ALA A 212 -8.69 6.52 18.12
CA ALA A 212 -9.78 6.06 18.98
C ALA A 212 -10.13 4.60 18.68
N HIS A 213 -10.27 4.26 17.38
CA HIS A 213 -10.50 2.89 16.93
C HIS A 213 -9.39 1.92 17.38
N LEU A 214 -8.11 2.33 17.29
CA LEU A 214 -7.00 1.47 17.70
C LEU A 214 -7.01 1.19 19.22
N LYS A 215 -7.36 2.18 20.04
CA LYS A 215 -7.50 2.02 21.49
C LYS A 215 -8.64 1.07 21.86
N GLU A 216 -9.81 1.24 21.23
CA GLU A 216 -10.95 0.33 21.42
C GLU A 216 -10.55 -1.13 21.13
N MET A 217 -9.73 -1.35 20.12
CA MET A 217 -9.26 -2.69 19.76
C MET A 217 -8.23 -3.28 20.72
N ASN A 218 -7.45 -2.44 21.43
CA ASN A 218 -6.43 -2.90 22.38
C ASN A 218 -6.99 -3.15 23.78
N GLU A 219 -8.17 -2.60 24.08
CA GLU A 219 -8.93 -2.80 25.31
C GLU A 219 -9.93 -3.97 25.23
N SER A 220 -10.13 -4.56 24.03
CA SER A 220 -11.05 -5.66 23.74
C SER A 220 -10.36 -7.02 23.69
#